data_AF-A0A9D4VTA0-F1
#
_entry.id   AF-A0A9D4VTA0-F1
#
_cell.length_a   1.000
_cell.length_b   1.000
_cell.length_c   1.000
_cell.angle_alpha   90.00
_cell.angle_beta   90.00
_cell.angle_gamma   90.00
#
_symmetry.space_group_name_H-M   'P 1'
#
loop_
_entity.id
_entity.type
_entity.pdbx_description
1 polymer ?
#
loop_
_entity_poly.entity_id
_entity_poly.type
_entity_poly.pdbx_seq_one_letter_code
_entity_poly.pdbx_strand_id
1 'polypeptide(L)'
;MDSRAQNNPCTVEEVFRDFKGRRAGLSKALTTDVEDFYNQCDPDKENLCLYGFPSEQWEVNLPAEEVPPELPEPVLGINFARDGMQEKDWMSLVAVHSDSWLLAIAYYFGARFEFDNLTGNAFSI
;
A
#
# COMPACT_ATOMS: atom_id res chain seq x y z
N MET A 1 14.34 2.75 -17.67
CA MET A 1 13.10 2.75 -18.48
C MET A 1 12.02 3.15 -17.51
N ASP A 2 11.78 4.46 -17.42
CA ASP A 2 10.91 5.05 -16.42
C ASP A 2 9.47 5.07 -16.93
N SER A 3 8.69 4.11 -16.48
CA SER A 3 7.23 4.10 -16.65
C SER A 3 6.53 4.38 -15.33
N ARG A 4 7.06 5.33 -14.54
CA ARG A 4 6.29 6.04 -13.50
C ARG A 4 5.44 7.13 -14.16
N ALA A 5 4.53 6.74 -15.04
CA ALA A 5 3.36 7.57 -15.27
C ALA A 5 2.53 7.50 -13.97
N GLN A 6 2.90 8.33 -13.00
CA GLN A 6 2.18 8.60 -11.77
C GLN A 6 0.81 9.16 -12.17
N ASN A 7 -0.13 8.27 -12.46
CA ASN A 7 -1.55 8.59 -12.52
C ASN A 7 -1.99 8.91 -11.10
N ASN A 8 -1.79 10.15 -10.67
CA ASN A 8 -2.38 10.67 -9.44
C ASN A 8 -3.90 10.66 -9.64
N PRO A 9 -4.67 9.80 -8.96
CA PRO A 9 -6.11 9.69 -9.19
C PRO A 9 -6.79 11.01 -8.82
N CYS A 10 -7.55 11.59 -9.75
CA CYS A 10 -8.14 12.93 -9.59
C CYS A 10 -9.68 12.89 -9.51
N THR A 11 -10.32 11.72 -9.36
CA THR A 11 -11.75 11.62 -9.03
C THR A 11 -12.02 10.50 -8.02
N VAL A 12 -13.19 10.51 -7.38
CA VAL A 12 -13.64 9.45 -6.46
C VAL A 12 -13.59 8.08 -7.13
N GLU A 13 -14.02 7.98 -8.39
CA GLU A 13 -14.00 6.74 -9.17
C GLU A 13 -12.57 6.25 -9.41
N GLU A 14 -11.63 7.16 -9.67
CA GLU A 14 -10.22 6.80 -9.89
C GLU A 14 -9.55 6.36 -8.59
N VAL A 15 -9.82 7.05 -7.47
CA VAL A 15 -9.35 6.65 -6.13
C VAL A 15 -9.91 5.28 -5.77
N PHE A 16 -11.20 5.04 -6.00
CA PHE A 16 -11.82 3.74 -5.72
C PHE A 16 -11.29 2.63 -6.65
N ARG A 17 -10.95 2.95 -7.90
CA ARG A 17 -10.31 2.02 -8.83
C ARG A 17 -8.90 1.65 -8.36
N ASP A 18 -8.09 2.63 -7.94
CA ASP A 18 -6.77 2.41 -7.33
C ASP A 18 -6.88 1.53 -6.07
N PHE A 19 -7.77 1.88 -5.15
CA PHE A 19 -8.05 1.11 -3.93
C PHE A 19 -8.39 -0.36 -4.25
N LYS A 20 -9.30 -0.61 -5.20
CA LYS A 20 -9.68 -1.97 -5.59
C LYS A 20 -8.51 -2.74 -6.18
N GLY A 21 -7.69 -2.10 -7.02
CA GLY A 21 -6.52 -2.72 -7.61
C GLY A 21 -5.53 -3.18 -6.54
N ARG A 22 -5.14 -2.27 -5.66
CA ARG A 22 -4.21 -2.57 -4.55
C ARG A 22 -4.77 -3.64 -3.61
N ARG A 23 -6.04 -3.55 -3.26
CA ARG A 23 -6.73 -4.55 -2.43
C ARG A 23 -6.73 -5.93 -3.09
N ALA A 24 -6.91 -6.01 -4.40
CA ALA A 24 -6.85 -7.29 -5.11
C ALA A 24 -5.44 -7.89 -5.05
N GLY A 25 -4.38 -7.08 -5.21
CA GLY A 25 -2.99 -7.53 -5.02
C GLY A 25 -2.74 -8.06 -3.62
N LEU A 26 -3.12 -7.31 -2.59
CA LEU A 26 -2.97 -7.73 -1.18
C LEU A 26 -3.78 -8.99 -0.87
N SER A 27 -5.00 -9.09 -1.40
CA SER A 27 -5.82 -10.28 -1.25
C SER A 27 -5.17 -11.50 -1.89
N LYS A 28 -4.49 -11.37 -3.04
CA LYS A 28 -3.75 -12.47 -3.67
C LYS A 28 -2.60 -12.92 -2.77
N ALA A 29 -1.77 -12.00 -2.30
CA ALA A 29 -0.68 -12.28 -1.36
C ALA A 29 -1.15 -13.05 -0.13
N LEU A 30 -2.29 -12.63 0.44
CA LEU A 30 -2.82 -13.18 1.70
C LEU A 30 -3.69 -14.44 1.52
N THR A 31 -3.92 -14.91 0.28
CA THR A 31 -4.77 -16.07 0.03
C THR A 31 -4.22 -17.01 -1.03
N THR A 32 -4.09 -16.55 -2.27
CA THR A 32 -3.73 -17.38 -3.42
C THR A 32 -2.24 -17.66 -3.45
N ASP A 33 -1.44 -16.66 -3.07
CA ASP A 33 0.02 -16.70 -3.13
C ASP A 33 0.64 -16.76 -1.72
N VAL A 34 -0.12 -17.28 -0.73
CA VAL A 34 0.26 -17.26 0.69
C VAL A 34 1.62 -17.91 0.96
N GLU A 35 1.94 -19.02 0.28
CA GLU A 35 3.23 -19.69 0.45
C GLU A 35 4.40 -18.83 -0.07
N ASP A 36 4.22 -18.17 -1.22
CA ASP A 36 5.24 -17.28 -1.79
C ASP A 36 5.45 -16.05 -0.90
N PHE A 37 4.35 -15.42 -0.47
CA PHE A 37 4.38 -14.31 0.47
C PHE A 37 5.07 -14.68 1.79
N TYR A 38 4.73 -15.83 2.38
CA TYR A 38 5.34 -16.33 3.62
C TYR A 38 6.86 -16.54 3.48
N ASN A 39 7.28 -17.14 2.37
CA ASN A 39 8.69 -17.42 2.08
C ASN A 39 9.51 -16.15 1.82
N GLN A 40 8.92 -15.12 1.23
CA GLN A 40 9.59 -13.83 1.03
C GLN A 40 9.79 -13.04 2.33
N CYS A 41 8.91 -13.23 3.32
CA CYS A 41 8.95 -12.58 4.64
C CYS A 41 9.99 -13.19 5.59
N ASP A 42 11.25 -13.26 5.17
CA ASP A 42 12.37 -13.80 5.95
C ASP A 42 12.69 -12.93 7.19
N PRO A 43 12.59 -13.46 8.43
CA PRO A 43 12.87 -12.73 9.67
C PRO A 43 14.34 -12.33 9.82
N ASP A 44 15.27 -12.96 9.09
CA ASP A 44 16.70 -12.62 9.13
C ASP A 44 17.06 -11.44 8.21
N LYS A 45 16.10 -10.95 7.41
CA LYS A 45 16.26 -9.73 6.60
C LYS A 45 15.92 -8.48 7.40
N GLU A 46 16.33 -7.33 6.87
CA GLU A 46 15.86 -6.03 7.34
C GLU A 46 14.32 -5.95 7.36
N ASN A 47 13.78 -4.93 8.03
CA ASN A 47 12.34 -4.81 8.23
C ASN A 47 11.60 -4.64 6.90
N LEU A 48 10.80 -5.64 6.53
CA LEU A 48 10.07 -5.68 5.26
C LEU A 48 8.65 -5.13 5.42
N CYS A 49 8.10 -4.70 4.29
CA CYS A 49 6.74 -4.22 4.11
C CYS A 49 6.02 -5.03 3.03
N LEU A 50 4.69 -5.12 3.10
CA LEU A 50 3.85 -5.64 2.04
C LEU A 50 3.18 -4.49 1.28
N TYR A 51 3.42 -4.42 -0.03
CA TYR A 51 2.85 -3.44 -0.93
C TYR A 51 1.80 -4.06 -1.84
N GLY A 52 0.71 -3.33 -2.06
CA GLY A 52 -0.29 -3.58 -3.10
C GLY A 52 -0.25 -2.49 -4.16
N PHE A 53 -0.37 -2.89 -5.42
CA PHE A 53 -0.32 -1.98 -6.58
C PHE A 53 -1.66 -1.89 -7.32
N PRO A 54 -1.94 -0.76 -7.99
CA PRO A 54 -3.17 -0.60 -8.79
C PRO A 54 -3.30 -1.62 -9.93
N SER A 55 -2.18 -2.21 -10.36
CA SER A 55 -2.08 -3.32 -11.32
C SER A 55 -2.51 -4.68 -10.75
N GLU A 56 -3.08 -4.71 -9.54
CA GLU A 56 -3.48 -5.92 -8.83
C GLU A 56 -2.32 -6.89 -8.54
N GLN A 57 -1.10 -6.35 -8.50
CA GLN A 57 0.11 -7.05 -8.08
C GLN A 57 0.44 -6.71 -6.63
N TRP A 58 1.26 -7.52 -6.01
CA TRP A 58 1.80 -7.29 -4.67
C TRP A 58 3.33 -7.46 -4.68
N GLU A 59 4.00 -6.90 -3.69
CA GLU A 59 5.45 -7.01 -3.52
C GLU A 59 5.83 -6.96 -2.03
N VAL A 60 6.81 -7.76 -1.64
CA VAL A 60 7.48 -7.64 -0.34
C VAL A 60 8.81 -6.94 -0.57
N ASN A 61 8.99 -5.75 0.01
CA ASN A 61 10.20 -4.96 -0.17
C ASN A 61 10.51 -4.11 1.08
N LEU A 62 11.67 -3.47 1.10
CA LEU A 62 12.06 -2.48 2.10
C LEU A 62 11.15 -1.23 2.00
N PRO A 63 11.02 -0.45 3.10
CA PRO A 63 10.33 0.84 3.08
C PRO A 63 10.96 1.80 2.06
N ALA A 64 10.22 2.85 1.70
CA ALA A 64 10.73 3.81 0.73
C ALA A 64 11.91 4.60 1.31
N GLU A 65 12.97 4.79 0.52
CA GLU A 65 14.14 5.57 0.96
C GLU A 65 13.89 7.10 0.92
N GLU A 66 12.87 7.56 0.20
CA GLU A 66 12.57 8.99 0.04
C GLU A 66 12.02 9.62 1.32
N VAL A 67 12.50 10.83 1.66
CA VAL A 67 12.12 11.57 2.87
C VAL A 67 11.68 13.00 2.52
N PRO A 68 10.39 13.37 2.67
CA PRO A 68 9.27 12.49 3.02
C PRO A 68 8.82 11.61 1.84
N PRO A 69 8.25 10.43 2.10
CA PRO A 69 7.69 9.58 1.04
C PRO A 69 6.46 10.24 0.40
N GLU A 70 6.21 9.93 -0.88
CA GLU A 70 5.07 10.49 -1.62
C GLU A 70 3.73 9.96 -1.08
N LEU A 71 3.65 8.65 -0.80
CA LEU A 71 2.45 7.98 -0.30
C LEU A 71 2.62 7.57 1.17
N PRO A 72 1.52 7.39 1.92
CA PRO A 72 1.57 6.73 3.22
C PRO A 72 2.31 5.39 3.12
N GLU A 73 3.19 5.13 4.08
CA GLU A 73 3.96 3.88 4.12
C GLU A 73 3.13 2.75 4.76
N PRO A 74 3.25 1.51 4.26
CA PRO A 74 2.67 0.33 4.92
C PRO A 74 3.38 0.03 6.24
N VAL A 75 2.87 -0.95 6.99
CA VAL A 75 3.50 -1.37 8.25
C VAL A 75 4.89 -1.96 7.99
N LEU A 76 5.86 -1.48 8.76
CA LEU A 76 7.25 -1.90 8.71
C LEU A 76 7.49 -3.12 9.61
N GLY A 77 8.26 -4.09 9.12
CA GLY A 77 8.76 -5.21 9.91
C GLY A 77 7.76 -6.36 10.04
N ILE A 78 6.92 -6.60 9.02
CA ILE A 78 5.97 -7.72 9.04
C ILE A 78 6.66 -9.07 9.20
N ASN A 79 7.88 -9.20 8.70
CA ASN A 79 8.71 -10.40 8.78
C ASN A 79 9.18 -10.70 10.22
N PHE A 80 9.33 -9.69 11.08
CA PHE A 80 9.85 -9.86 12.43
C PHE A 80 8.96 -10.75 13.31
N ALA A 81 7.64 -10.62 13.16
CA ALA A 81 6.66 -11.37 13.97
C ALA A 81 6.27 -12.73 13.37
N ARG A 82 6.76 -13.08 12.17
CA ARG A 82 6.28 -14.26 11.40
C ARG A 82 6.41 -15.55 12.19
N ASP A 83 7.60 -15.83 12.72
CA ASP A 83 7.89 -17.09 13.43
C ASP A 83 7.56 -17.03 14.94
N GLY A 84 7.11 -15.86 15.42
CA GLY A 84 6.78 -15.61 16.82
C GLY A 84 5.32 -15.91 17.20
N MET A 85 4.46 -16.29 16.23
CA MET A 85 3.05 -16.60 16.45
C MET A 85 2.54 -17.64 15.46
N GLN A 86 1.28 -18.09 15.61
CA GLN A 86 0.67 -18.98 14.63
C GLN A 86 0.54 -18.26 13.28
N GLU A 87 0.82 -18.97 12.20
CA GLU A 87 0.77 -18.43 10.83
C GLU A 87 -0.55 -17.68 10.55
N LYS A 88 -1.69 -18.24 10.94
CA LYS A 88 -3.00 -17.60 10.76
C LYS A 88 -3.14 -16.28 11.54
N ASP A 89 -2.57 -16.21 12.74
CA ASP A 89 -2.61 -15.00 13.57
C ASP A 89 -1.71 -13.92 12.96
N TRP A 90 -0.53 -14.32 12.47
CA TRP A 90 0.38 -13.44 11.72
C TRP A 90 -0.27 -12.91 10.43
N MET A 91 -0.91 -13.78 9.64
CA MET A 91 -1.63 -13.38 8.43
C MET A 91 -2.77 -12.40 8.74
N SER A 92 -3.47 -12.61 9.86
CA SER A 92 -4.54 -11.71 10.32
C SER A 92 -3.97 -10.35 10.72
N LEU A 93 -2.81 -10.33 11.39
CA LEU A 93 -2.10 -9.09 11.74
C LEU A 93 -1.71 -8.31 10.47
N VAL A 94 -1.09 -8.98 9.50
CA VAL A 94 -0.71 -8.37 8.22
C VAL A 94 -1.95 -7.84 7.48
N ALA A 95 -3.06 -8.57 7.48
CA ALA A 95 -4.32 -8.15 6.86
C ALA A 95 -4.86 -6.85 7.47
N VAL A 96 -4.92 -6.75 8.80
CA VAL A 96 -5.42 -5.55 9.51
C VAL A 96 -4.57 -4.32 9.20
N HIS A 97 -3.25 -4.48 9.16
CA HIS A 97 -2.36 -3.38 8.78
C HIS A 97 -2.50 -3.01 7.31
N SER A 98 -2.68 -3.99 6.43
CA SER A 98 -2.89 -3.77 4.99
C SER A 98 -4.19 -3.01 4.71
N ASP A 99 -5.28 -3.35 5.38
CA ASP A 99 -6.55 -2.62 5.29
C ASP A 99 -6.41 -1.17 5.76
N SER A 100 -5.70 -0.96 6.86
CA SER A 100 -5.43 0.38 7.40
C SER A 100 -4.61 1.22 6.41
N TRP A 101 -3.60 0.63 5.78
CA TRP A 101 -2.77 1.27 4.78
C TRP A 101 -3.56 1.62 3.50
N LEU A 102 -4.41 0.72 3.01
CA LEU A 102 -5.29 0.99 1.86
C LEU A 102 -6.21 2.19 2.12
N LEU A 103 -6.79 2.28 3.31
CA LEU A 103 -7.59 3.44 3.69
C LEU A 103 -6.74 4.71 3.73
N ALA A 104 -5.55 4.67 4.34
CA ALA A 104 -4.65 5.83 4.38
C ALA A 104 -4.33 6.35 2.98
N ILE A 105 -4.02 5.48 2.01
CA ILE A 105 -3.78 5.85 0.60
C ILE A 105 -5.02 6.48 -0.03
N ALA A 106 -6.20 5.86 0.13
CA ALA A 106 -7.43 6.37 -0.46
C ALA A 106 -7.78 7.78 0.06
N TYR A 107 -7.63 8.00 1.38
CA TYR A 107 -7.83 9.32 1.99
C TYR A 107 -6.75 10.32 1.58
N TYR A 108 -5.49 9.90 1.43
CA TYR A 108 -4.41 10.76 0.94
C TYR A 108 -4.73 11.32 -0.46
N PHE A 109 -5.14 10.46 -1.39
CA PHE A 109 -5.55 10.92 -2.73
C PHE A 109 -6.83 11.76 -2.68
N GLY A 110 -7.81 11.37 -1.87
CA GLY A 110 -9.04 12.15 -1.68
C GLY A 110 -8.78 13.56 -1.16
N ALA A 111 -7.88 13.72 -0.19
CA ALA A 111 -7.50 15.02 0.33
C ALA A 111 -6.79 15.89 -0.72
N ARG A 112 -5.86 15.32 -1.50
CA ARG A 112 -5.18 16.04 -2.60
C ARG A 112 -6.18 16.56 -3.64
N PHE A 113 -7.19 15.76 -3.98
CA PHE A 113 -8.26 16.18 -4.89
C PHE A 113 -9.03 17.41 -4.39
N GLU A 114 -9.36 17.48 -3.09
CA GLU A 114 -10.06 18.65 -2.53
C GLU A 114 -9.19 19.92 -2.55
N PHE A 115 -7.88 19.80 -2.31
CA PHE A 115 -6.94 20.93 -2.39
C PHE A 115 -6.79 21.50 -3.80
N ASP A 116 -6.79 20.65 -4.83
CA ASP A 116 -6.68 21.12 -6.23
C ASP A 116 -7.96 21.87 -6.67
N ASN A 117 -9.14 21.43 -6.22
CA ASN A 117 -10.40 22.13 -6.50
C ASN A 117 -10.51 23.47 -5.78
N LEU A 118 -9.95 23.60 -4.57
CA LEU A 118 -9.97 24.84 -3.79
C LEU A 118 -8.93 25.86 -4.29
N THR A 119 -7.78 25.41 -4.79
CA THR A 119 -6.72 26.29 -5.30
C THR A 119 -6.94 26.73 -6.75
N GLY A 120 -7.71 25.99 -7.55
CA GLY A 120 -8.03 26.32 -8.95
C GLY A 120 -8.91 27.57 -9.17
N ASN A 121 -9.52 28.12 -8.11
CA ASN A 121 -10.38 29.31 -8.19
C ASN A 121 -9.96 30.46 -7.26
N ALA A 122 -8.79 30.39 -6.61
CA ALA A 122 -8.43 31.30 -5.51
C ALA A 122 -7.29 32.30 -5.78
N PHE A 123 -6.84 32.49 -7.03
CA PHE A 123 -5.86 33.54 -7.38
C PHE A 123 -6.23 34.31 -8.65
N SER A 124 -7.46 34.81 -8.70
CA SER A 124 -7.82 35.93 -9.58
C SER A 124 -8.39 37.06 -8.71
N ILE A 125 -7.49 37.80 -8.06
CA ILE A 125 -7.76 39.15 -7.54
C ILE A 125 -6.65 40.06 -8.06
#